data_AF-A0A554LMH8-F1
#
_entry.id   AF-A0A554LMH8-F1
#
_cell.length_a   1.000
_cell.length_b   1.000
_cell.length_c   1.000
_cell.angle_alpha   90.00
_cell.angle_beta   90.00
_cell.angle_gamma   90.00
#
_symmetry.space_group_name_H-M   'P 1'
#
loop_
_entity.id
_entity.type
_entity.pdbx_description
1 polymer ?
#
loop_
_entity_poly.entity_id
_entity_poly.type
_entity_poly.pdbx_seq_one_letter_code
_entity_poly.pdbx_strand_id
1 'polypeptide(L)'
;MFNPEMGPREPEEEIPREETGSVENIESINEEQQRQEKVEKEQTPEEVLAVINEAIEKGREVLLTQAGSDGIITNIATPYSIEGNFLTIEAGGYGFDIKIDSIKKAEIVEKEEQEISPEDFREMLSQIPALKEMLAEREKRLQGSADSEEIKTLETEIEELRQEIAGREELLEE
;
A
#
# COMPACT_ATOMS: atom_id res chain seq x y z
N MET A 1 35.41 3.73 -64.77
CA MET A 1 36.48 2.72 -64.58
C MET A 1 36.44 2.28 -63.13
N PHE A 2 36.40 0.98 -62.92
CA PHE A 2 36.32 0.31 -61.62
C PHE A 2 37.62 0.49 -60.83
N ASN A 3 37.51 0.64 -59.51
CA ASN A 3 38.61 0.37 -58.58
C ASN A 3 38.11 -0.67 -57.55
N PRO A 4 38.76 -1.85 -57.41
CA PRO A 4 38.29 -2.94 -56.55
C PRO A 4 39.22 -3.14 -55.35
N GLU A 5 38.74 -2.91 -54.13
CA GLU A 5 39.32 -3.54 -52.93
C GLU A 5 38.21 -3.76 -51.90
N MET A 6 37.53 -4.90 -52.00
CA MET A 6 36.87 -5.52 -50.85
C MET A 6 37.13 -7.02 -50.92
N GLY A 7 38.03 -7.49 -50.06
CA GLY A 7 38.05 -8.88 -49.62
C GLY A 7 36.78 -9.20 -48.81
N PRO A 8 36.45 -10.49 -48.63
CA PRO A 8 35.19 -10.90 -48.02
C PRO A 8 35.15 -10.45 -46.55
N ARG A 9 34.16 -9.64 -46.17
CA ARG A 9 33.80 -9.44 -44.77
C ARG A 9 32.92 -10.62 -44.33
N GLU A 10 33.28 -11.22 -43.22
CA GLU A 10 32.51 -12.26 -42.53
C GLU A 10 31.10 -11.73 -42.18
N PRO A 11 30.07 -12.59 -42.12
CA PRO A 11 28.73 -12.15 -41.74
C PRO A 11 28.75 -11.66 -40.28
N GLU A 12 28.36 -10.40 -40.07
CA GLU A 12 28.11 -9.85 -38.74
C GLU A 12 26.97 -10.66 -38.11
N GLU A 13 27.27 -11.39 -37.03
CA GLU A 13 26.27 -11.99 -36.16
C GLU A 13 25.38 -10.88 -35.60
N GLU A 14 24.07 -11.01 -35.81
CA GLU A 14 23.07 -10.15 -35.19
C GLU A 14 23.15 -10.31 -33.66
N ILE A 15 23.71 -9.31 -33.00
CA ILE A 15 23.65 -9.19 -31.54
C ILE A 15 22.19 -8.86 -31.19
N PRO A 16 21.46 -9.70 -30.41
CA PRO A 16 20.16 -9.31 -29.90
C PRO A 16 20.35 -8.08 -29.00
N ARG A 17 19.64 -7.00 -29.33
CA ARG A 17 19.57 -5.83 -28.45
C ARG A 17 18.83 -6.27 -27.19
N GLU A 18 19.58 -6.46 -26.11
CA GLU A 18 19.00 -6.48 -24.77
C GLU A 18 18.26 -5.16 -24.58
N GLU A 19 16.96 -5.26 -24.33
CA GLU A 19 16.11 -4.16 -23.90
C GLU A 19 16.73 -3.62 -22.61
N THR A 20 17.37 -2.46 -22.71
CA THR A 20 17.75 -1.66 -21.56
C THR A 20 16.50 -1.42 -20.75
N GLY A 21 16.50 -1.94 -19.52
CA GLY A 21 15.42 -1.84 -18.55
C GLY A 21 14.80 -0.46 -18.56
N SER A 22 13.50 -0.45 -18.86
CA SER A 22 12.64 0.70 -18.74
C SER A 22 12.84 1.32 -17.36
N VAL A 23 13.18 2.60 -17.34
CA VAL A 23 13.04 3.45 -16.17
C VAL A 23 11.62 3.25 -15.67
N GLU A 24 11.45 2.64 -14.51
CA GLU A 24 10.14 2.56 -13.87
C GLU A 24 9.65 3.99 -13.67
N ASN A 25 8.70 4.37 -14.52
CA ASN A 25 7.97 5.62 -14.43
C ASN A 25 7.36 5.68 -13.03
N ILE A 26 7.76 6.67 -12.25
CA ILE A 26 7.20 7.02 -10.94
C ILE A 26 5.68 7.26 -11.01
N GLU A 27 5.13 7.42 -12.22
CA GLU A 27 3.68 7.45 -12.49
C GLU A 27 2.98 6.11 -12.21
N SER A 28 3.68 4.97 -12.32
CA SER A 28 3.07 3.63 -12.17
C SER A 28 2.75 3.29 -10.72
N ILE A 29 3.52 3.83 -9.77
CA ILE A 29 3.24 3.66 -8.32
C ILE A 29 1.97 4.42 -7.93
N ASN A 30 1.61 5.47 -8.67
CA ASN A 30 0.42 6.27 -8.38
C ASN A 30 -0.85 5.69 -9.03
N GLU A 31 -0.72 4.95 -10.14
CA GLU A 31 -1.86 4.29 -10.81
C GLU A 31 -2.26 2.96 -10.13
N GLU A 32 -1.31 2.26 -9.50
CA GLU A 32 -1.61 0.98 -8.84
C GLU A 32 -2.34 1.16 -7.49
N GLN A 33 -2.18 2.31 -6.81
CA GLN A 33 -3.06 2.68 -5.69
C GLN A 33 -4.43 3.25 -6.12
N GLN A 34 -4.59 3.65 -7.38
CA GLN A 34 -5.88 4.15 -7.91
C GLN A 34 -6.81 3.04 -8.44
N ARG A 35 -6.33 1.80 -8.56
CA ARG A 35 -7.17 0.68 -9.00
C ARG A 35 -7.95 0.06 -7.83
N GLN A 36 -8.90 0.81 -7.28
CA GLN A 36 -10.19 0.32 -6.72
C GLN A 36 -11.00 1.41 -5.96
N GLU A 37 -10.75 2.70 -6.17
CA GLU A 37 -11.64 3.74 -5.61
C GLU A 37 -12.84 3.97 -6.56
N LYS A 38 -13.97 3.34 -6.26
CA LYS A 38 -15.24 3.65 -6.92
C LYS A 38 -15.80 4.94 -6.32
N VAL A 39 -15.45 6.09 -6.89
CA VAL A 39 -16.11 7.36 -6.56
C VAL A 39 -17.53 7.31 -7.11
N GLU A 40 -18.50 6.86 -6.30
CA GLU A 40 -19.89 6.73 -6.75
C GLU A 40 -20.59 8.09 -6.93
N LYS A 41 -20.12 9.15 -6.25
CA LYS A 41 -20.74 10.48 -6.33
C LYS A 41 -19.82 11.59 -5.81
N GLU A 42 -19.64 12.67 -6.58
CA GLU A 42 -19.16 13.94 -6.02
C GLU A 42 -20.21 14.48 -5.05
N GLN A 43 -19.83 14.70 -3.79
CA GLN A 43 -20.74 15.22 -2.77
C GLN A 43 -20.54 16.72 -2.56
N THR A 44 -21.62 17.42 -2.21
CA THR A 44 -21.51 18.83 -1.82
C THR A 44 -20.93 18.93 -0.40
N PRO A 45 -20.29 20.06 -0.05
CA PRO A 45 -19.85 20.31 1.33
C PRO A 45 -20.98 20.11 2.36
N GLU A 46 -22.24 20.38 1.99
CA GLU A 46 -23.42 20.21 2.83
C GLU A 46 -23.71 18.73 3.15
N GLU A 47 -23.54 17.82 2.19
CA GLU A 47 -23.73 16.37 2.39
C GLU A 47 -22.67 15.80 3.35
N VAL A 48 -21.41 16.24 3.23
CA VAL A 48 -20.34 15.83 4.14
C VAL A 48 -20.54 16.38 5.56
N LEU A 49 -21.04 17.61 5.70
CA LEU A 49 -21.44 18.14 7.01
C LEU A 49 -22.59 17.36 7.62
N ALA A 50 -23.52 16.83 6.82
CA ALA A 50 -24.61 15.99 7.34
C ALA A 50 -24.07 14.69 7.95
N VAL A 51 -23.10 14.05 7.30
CA VAL A 51 -22.42 12.84 7.82
C VAL A 51 -21.67 13.15 9.12
N ILE A 52 -21.00 14.30 9.19
CA ILE A 52 -20.29 14.73 10.40
C ILE A 52 -21.27 15.07 11.52
N ASN A 53 -22.39 15.73 11.23
CA ASN A 53 -23.46 15.97 12.20
C ASN A 53 -24.03 14.67 12.76
N GLU A 54 -24.24 13.66 11.92
CA GLU A 54 -24.67 12.34 12.39
C GLU A 54 -23.63 11.69 13.32
N ALA A 55 -22.34 11.84 13.00
CA ALA A 55 -21.26 11.36 13.86
C ALA A 55 -21.26 12.07 15.23
N ILE A 56 -21.48 13.40 15.25
CA ILE A 56 -21.61 14.19 16.48
C ILE A 56 -22.81 13.71 17.31
N GLU A 57 -24.01 13.62 16.70
CA GLU A 57 -25.24 13.22 17.39
C GLU A 57 -25.13 11.82 18.01
N LYS A 58 -24.42 10.92 17.34
CA LYS A 58 -24.20 9.55 17.79
C LYS A 58 -22.99 9.38 18.70
N GLY A 59 -22.22 10.46 18.95
CA GLY A 59 -20.97 10.41 19.72
C GLY A 59 -19.96 9.41 19.15
N ARG A 60 -19.88 9.31 17.82
CA ARG A 60 -18.98 8.38 17.13
C ARG A 60 -17.59 8.97 17.01
N GLU A 61 -16.60 8.16 17.33
CA GLU A 61 -15.20 8.45 17.02
C GLU A 61 -14.97 8.29 15.51
N VAL A 62 -14.13 9.14 14.95
CA VAL A 62 -13.72 9.12 13.54
C VAL A 62 -12.20 9.11 13.45
N LEU A 63 -11.67 8.55 12.37
CA LEU A 63 -10.24 8.64 12.08
C LEU A 63 -9.98 9.91 11.26
N LEU A 64 -9.31 10.89 11.87
CA LEU A 64 -8.93 12.13 11.20
C LEU A 64 -7.52 11.99 10.63
N THR A 65 -7.40 12.04 9.31
CA THR A 65 -6.11 12.04 8.60
C THR A 65 -5.84 13.41 7.99
N GLN A 66 -4.69 14.00 8.31
CA GLN A 66 -4.22 15.26 7.74
C GLN A 66 -2.89 15.03 7.01
N ALA A 67 -2.85 15.35 5.72
CA ALA A 67 -1.63 15.34 4.92
C ALA A 67 -1.14 16.77 4.68
N GLY A 68 0.13 17.05 4.99
CA GLY A 68 0.80 18.33 4.75
C GLY A 68 2.19 18.14 4.14
N SER A 69 2.94 19.23 3.94
CA SER A 69 4.32 19.18 3.42
C SER A 69 5.27 18.39 4.32
N ASP A 70 4.95 18.31 5.61
CA ASP A 70 5.82 17.77 6.65
C ASP A 70 5.45 16.31 7.00
N GLY A 71 4.47 15.72 6.30
CA GLY A 71 4.05 14.33 6.47
C GLY A 71 2.53 14.15 6.56
N ILE A 72 2.13 12.91 6.88
CA ILE A 72 0.74 12.51 7.12
C ILE A 72 0.58 12.22 8.62
N ILE A 73 -0.43 12.83 9.24
CA ILE A 73 -0.79 12.62 10.64
C ILE A 73 -2.19 12.02 10.68
N THR A 74 -2.34 10.92 11.42
CA THR A 74 -3.62 10.21 11.59
C THR A 74 -3.92 10.09 13.07
N ASN A 75 -5.10 10.54 13.51
CA ASN A 75 -5.54 10.47 14.90
C ASN A 75 -7.00 10.03 15.02
N ILE A 76 -7.32 9.30 16.09
CA ILE A 76 -8.70 9.13 16.52
C ILE A 76 -9.20 10.48 17.03
N ALA A 77 -10.37 10.88 16.54
CA ALA A 77 -10.92 12.19 16.76
C ALA A 77 -12.42 12.11 17.04
N THR A 78 -12.93 13.00 17.87
CA THR A 78 -14.35 13.08 18.20
C THR A 78 -14.87 14.44 17.72
N PRO A 79 -15.69 14.48 16.66
CA PRO A 79 -16.32 15.72 16.25
C PRO A 79 -17.30 16.13 17.35
N TYR A 80 -17.29 17.41 17.73
CA TYR A 80 -18.04 17.90 18.88
C TYR A 80 -19.14 18.90 18.50
N SER A 81 -18.85 19.83 17.60
CA SER A 81 -19.81 20.84 17.18
C SER A 81 -19.52 21.41 15.80
N ILE A 82 -20.57 21.89 15.15
CA ILE A 82 -20.50 22.75 13.97
C ILE A 82 -21.15 24.08 14.35
N GLU A 83 -20.34 25.13 14.46
CA GLU A 83 -20.80 26.48 14.80
C GLU A 83 -20.45 27.47 13.68
N GLY A 84 -21.48 27.91 12.95
CA GLY A 84 -21.31 28.82 11.83
C GLY A 84 -20.50 28.19 10.70
N ASN A 85 -19.25 28.65 10.54
CA ASN A 85 -18.33 28.25 9.47
C ASN A 85 -17.17 27.36 9.98
N PHE A 86 -17.27 26.86 11.22
CA PHE A 86 -16.24 26.06 11.84
C PHE A 86 -16.80 24.73 12.33
N LEU A 87 -16.09 23.66 12.00
CA LEU A 87 -16.26 22.34 12.57
C LEU A 87 -15.16 22.14 13.62
N THR A 88 -15.56 21.91 14.88
CA THR A 88 -14.63 21.65 15.99
C THR A 88 -14.56 20.16 16.26
N ILE A 89 -13.34 19.63 16.27
CA ILE A 89 -13.02 18.22 16.51
C ILE A 89 -11.98 18.12 17.62
N GLU A 90 -12.17 17.20 18.56
CA GLU A 90 -11.16 16.88 19.58
C GLU A 90 -10.34 15.66 19.14
N ALA A 91 -9.02 15.79 19.05
CA ALA A 91 -8.12 14.66 18.78
C ALA A 91 -6.91 14.71 19.72
N GLY A 92 -6.63 13.60 20.41
CA GLY A 92 -5.49 13.51 21.33
C GLY A 92 -5.49 14.54 22.48
N GLY A 93 -6.67 15.02 22.90
CA GLY A 93 -6.84 16.04 23.94
C GLY A 93 -6.64 17.48 23.46
N TYR A 94 -6.52 17.71 22.15
CA TYR A 94 -6.46 19.04 21.53
C TYR A 94 -7.68 19.27 20.64
N GLY A 95 -8.23 20.48 20.69
CA GLY A 95 -9.30 20.93 19.79
C GLY A 95 -8.73 21.47 18.48
N PHE A 96 -9.29 21.01 17.37
CA PHE A 96 -9.00 21.44 16.01
C PHE A 96 -10.23 22.07 15.39
N ASP A 97 -10.08 23.27 14.84
CA ASP A 97 -11.14 23.94 14.10
C ASP A 97 -10.87 23.87 12.60
N ILE A 98 -11.80 23.24 11.87
CA ILE A 98 -11.78 23.13 10.42
C ILE A 98 -12.72 24.18 9.84
N LYS A 99 -12.19 25.04 8.98
CA LYS A 99 -13.00 26.06 8.30
C LYS A 99 -13.75 25.46 7.12
N ILE A 100 -15.07 25.42 7.20
CA ILE A 100 -15.94 24.76 6.23
C ILE A 100 -15.82 25.40 4.84
N ASP A 101 -15.84 26.74 4.75
CA ASP A 101 -15.69 27.48 3.48
C ASP A 101 -14.35 27.24 2.76
N SER A 102 -13.36 26.64 3.43
CA SER A 102 -12.10 26.29 2.79
C SER A 102 -12.16 24.95 2.03
N ILE A 103 -13.22 24.17 2.22
CA ILE A 103 -13.47 22.88 1.56
C ILE A 103 -13.95 23.15 0.13
N LYS A 104 -13.08 22.91 -0.85
CA LYS A 104 -13.41 23.08 -2.27
C LYS A 104 -14.11 21.87 -2.88
N LYS A 105 -13.83 20.68 -2.34
CA LYS A 105 -14.33 19.39 -2.80
C LYS A 105 -14.45 18.48 -1.59
N ALA A 106 -15.50 17.67 -1.56
CA ALA A 106 -15.70 16.67 -0.54
C ALA A 106 -16.24 15.40 -1.21
N GLU A 107 -15.72 14.24 -0.80
CA GLU A 107 -16.03 12.95 -1.40
C GLU A 107 -16.24 11.93 -0.29
N ILE A 108 -17.22 11.06 -0.46
CA ILE A 108 -17.34 9.85 0.35
C ILE A 108 -16.78 8.71 -0.49
N VAL A 109 -15.70 8.11 -0.01
CA VAL A 109 -15.10 6.93 -0.62
C VAL A 109 -15.50 5.74 0.24
N GLU A 110 -16.44 4.94 -0.25
CA GLU A 110 -16.64 3.60 0.29
C GLU A 110 -15.51 2.73 -0.26
N LYS A 111 -14.56 2.37 0.60
CA LYS A 111 -13.63 1.30 0.30
C LYS A 111 -14.36 0.01 0.60
N GLU A 112 -14.51 -0.87 -0.39
CA GLU A 112 -14.82 -2.26 -0.11
C GLU A 112 -13.70 -2.76 0.81
N GLU A 113 -14.02 -2.98 2.09
CA GLU A 113 -13.18 -3.88 2.90
C GLU A 113 -13.14 -5.17 2.09
N GLN A 114 -11.94 -5.59 1.67
CA GLN A 114 -11.78 -6.94 1.14
C GLN A 114 -12.11 -7.88 2.29
N GLU A 115 -13.38 -8.27 2.42
CA GLU A 115 -13.78 -9.39 3.23
C GLU A 115 -13.08 -10.62 2.64
N ILE A 116 -11.96 -11.00 3.24
CA ILE A 116 -11.36 -12.31 2.98
C ILE A 116 -12.46 -13.31 3.31
N SER A 117 -12.87 -14.10 2.32
CA SER A 117 -13.93 -15.08 2.57
C SER A 117 -13.46 -16.07 3.64
N PRO A 118 -14.35 -16.63 4.48
CA PRO A 118 -13.95 -17.62 5.47
C PRO A 118 -13.22 -18.83 4.89
N GLU A 119 -13.40 -19.11 3.60
CA GLU A 119 -12.71 -20.17 2.86
C GLU A 119 -11.28 -19.75 2.51
N ASP A 120 -11.10 -18.54 1.97
CA ASP A 120 -9.77 -17.97 1.68
C ASP A 120 -8.95 -17.79 2.95
N PHE A 121 -9.59 -17.39 4.05
CA PHE A 121 -8.96 -17.26 5.36
C PHE A 121 -8.44 -18.62 5.87
N ARG A 122 -9.27 -19.67 5.76
CA ARG A 122 -8.86 -21.03 6.13
C ARG A 122 -7.76 -21.56 5.24
N GLU A 123 -7.82 -21.28 3.94
CA GLU A 123 -6.79 -21.68 2.99
C GLU A 123 -5.46 -21.01 3.33
N MET A 124 -5.45 -19.70 3.60
CA MET A 124 -4.29 -18.94 4.01
C MET A 124 -3.63 -19.48 5.29
N LEU A 125 -4.45 -19.81 6.30
CA LEU A 125 -3.97 -20.40 7.55
C LEU A 125 -3.47 -21.84 7.37
N SER A 126 -4.09 -22.61 6.48
CA SER A 126 -3.67 -23.99 6.19
C SER A 126 -2.27 -24.09 5.57
N GLN A 127 -1.76 -22.99 5.01
CA GLN A 127 -0.42 -22.91 4.42
C GLN A 127 0.69 -22.66 5.46
N ILE A 128 0.37 -22.23 6.69
CA ILE A 128 1.36 -21.96 7.75
C ILE A 128 2.34 -23.14 7.97
N PRO A 129 1.90 -24.41 8.03
CA PRO A 129 2.82 -25.54 8.16
C PRO A 129 3.82 -25.65 7.00
N ALA A 130 3.37 -25.42 5.77
CA ALA A 130 4.23 -25.46 4.59
C ALA A 130 5.26 -24.31 4.58
N LEU A 131 4.83 -23.11 4.99
CA LEU A 131 5.73 -21.96 5.17
C LEU A 131 6.79 -22.23 6.24
N LYS A 132 6.42 -22.87 7.35
CA LYS A 132 7.37 -23.29 8.40
C LYS A 132 8.37 -24.34 7.91
N GLU A 133 7.94 -25.28 7.08
CA GLU A 133 8.85 -26.23 6.44
C GLU A 133 9.84 -25.54 5.49
N MET A 134 9.36 -24.59 4.68
CA MET A 134 10.22 -23.78 3.81
C MET A 134 11.22 -22.95 4.61
N LEU A 135 10.79 -22.31 5.69
CA LEU A 135 11.66 -21.57 6.60
C LEU A 135 12.78 -22.46 7.15
N ALA A 136 12.43 -23.65 7.66
CA ALA A 136 13.41 -24.59 8.20
C ALA A 136 14.41 -25.08 7.14
N GLU A 137 13.97 -25.27 5.89
CA GLU A 137 14.84 -25.62 4.77
C GLU A 137 15.83 -24.50 4.45
N ARG A 138 15.37 -23.24 4.38
CA ARG A 138 16.22 -22.07 4.10
C ARG A 138 17.19 -21.80 5.24
N GLU A 139 16.78 -21.92 6.50
CA GLU A 139 17.67 -21.79 7.66
C GLU A 139 18.76 -22.87 7.67
N LYS A 140 18.40 -24.11 7.33
CA LYS A 140 19.37 -25.21 7.20
C LYS A 140 20.35 -24.97 6.05
N ARG A 141 19.88 -24.43 4.92
CA ARG A 141 20.72 -24.06 3.79
C ARG A 141 21.66 -22.91 4.15
N LEU A 142 21.18 -21.90 4.87
CA LEU A 142 21.99 -20.78 5.37
C LEU A 142 23.12 -21.27 6.27
N GLN A 143 22.84 -22.19 7.19
CA GLN A 143 23.86 -22.79 8.07
C GLN A 143 24.95 -23.58 7.32
N GLY A 144 24.62 -24.12 6.14
CA GLY A 144 25.55 -24.85 5.27
C GLY A 144 26.22 -23.99 4.20
N SER A 145 25.81 -22.73 4.04
CA SER A 145 26.29 -21.84 2.99
C SER A 145 27.55 -21.11 3.43
N ALA A 146 28.55 -21.08 2.55
CA ALA A 146 29.78 -20.30 2.71
C ALA A 146 29.90 -19.17 1.67
N ASP A 147 28.94 -19.10 0.74
CA ASP A 147 28.87 -18.08 -0.29
C ASP A 147 28.18 -16.82 0.27
N SER A 148 28.90 -15.69 0.22
CA SER A 148 28.43 -14.42 0.79
C SER A 148 27.23 -13.82 0.05
N GLU A 149 27.02 -14.13 -1.24
CA GLU A 149 25.85 -13.64 -1.99
C GLU A 149 24.62 -14.51 -1.71
N GLU A 150 24.84 -15.83 -1.59
CA GLU A 150 23.80 -16.78 -1.19
C GLU A 150 23.32 -16.52 0.25
N ILE A 151 24.24 -16.23 1.18
CA ILE A 151 23.92 -15.89 2.57
C ILE A 151 22.97 -14.69 2.64
N LYS A 152 23.28 -13.59 1.94
CA LYS A 152 22.43 -12.38 1.97
C LYS A 152 21.04 -12.66 1.41
N THR A 153 20.97 -13.42 0.32
CA THR A 153 19.70 -13.80 -0.30
C THR A 153 18.87 -14.64 0.67
N LEU A 154 19.49 -15.64 1.30
CA LEU A 154 18.82 -16.50 2.27
C LEU A 154 18.39 -15.74 3.53
N GLU A 155 19.19 -14.79 4.01
CA GLU A 155 18.83 -13.93 5.15
C GLU A 155 17.57 -13.09 4.86
N THR A 156 17.46 -12.51 3.66
CA THR A 156 16.26 -11.78 3.23
C THR A 156 15.05 -12.71 3.14
N GLU A 157 15.18 -13.84 2.44
CA GLU A 157 14.07 -14.80 2.28
C GLU A 157 13.59 -15.38 3.62
N ILE A 158 14.51 -15.62 4.57
CA ILE A 158 14.18 -16.11 5.92
C ILE A 158 13.40 -15.05 6.69
N GLU A 159 13.80 -13.79 6.59
CA GLU A 159 13.11 -12.69 7.28
C GLU A 159 11.70 -12.47 6.69
N GLU A 160 11.55 -12.49 5.36
CA GLU A 160 10.26 -12.41 4.69
C GLU A 160 9.33 -13.57 5.11
N LEU A 161 9.84 -14.81 5.13
CA LEU A 161 9.08 -15.97 5.58
C LEU A 161 8.66 -15.87 7.05
N ARG A 162 9.52 -15.32 7.92
CA ARG A 162 9.19 -15.12 9.34
C ARG A 162 8.08 -14.08 9.52
N GLN A 163 8.16 -12.97 8.79
CA GLN A 163 7.13 -11.93 8.83
C GLN A 163 5.79 -12.44 8.31
N GLU A 164 5.80 -13.18 7.20
CA GLU A 164 4.59 -13.78 6.63
C GLU A 164 3.94 -14.79 7.59
N ILE A 165 4.73 -15.66 8.21
CA ILE A 165 4.23 -16.63 9.20
C ILE A 165 3.67 -15.89 10.42
N ALA A 166 4.40 -14.91 10.95
CA ALA A 166 3.97 -14.15 12.13
C ALA A 166 2.65 -13.39 11.86
N GLY A 167 2.54 -12.74 10.70
CA GLY A 167 1.31 -12.04 10.32
C GLY A 167 0.12 -12.99 10.18
N ARG A 168 0.32 -14.19 9.61
CA ARG A 168 -0.75 -15.20 9.53
C ARG A 168 -1.09 -15.84 10.88
N GLU A 169 -0.13 -15.94 11.80
CA GLU A 169 -0.36 -16.46 13.15
C GLU A 169 -1.06 -15.44 14.06
N GLU A 170 -0.79 -14.14 13.90
CA GLU A 170 -1.50 -13.07 14.62
C GLU A 170 -3.01 -13.11 14.33
N LEU A 171 -3.39 -13.45 13.09
CA LEU A 171 -4.79 -13.66 12.69
C LEU A 171 -5.46 -14.87 13.36
N LEU A 172 -4.71 -15.78 14.00
CA LEU A 172 -5.28 -16.88 14.80
C LEU A 172 -5.57 -16.48 16.25
N GLU A 173 -5.01 -15.36 16.73
CA GLU A 173 -5.12 -14.92 18.12
C GLU A 173 -6.27 -13.92 18.36
N GLU A 174 -6.94 -13.44 17.30
CA GLU A 174 -8.17 -12.61 17.33
C GLU A 174 -9.47 -13.44 17.29
#